data_AF-A0AAV1SKU4-F1
#
_entry.id   AF-A0AAV1SKU4-F1
#
_cell.length_a   1.000
_cell.length_b   1.000
_cell.length_c   1.000
_cell.angle_alpha   90.00
_cell.angle_beta   90.00
_cell.angle_gamma   90.00
#
_symmetry.space_group_name_H-M   'P 1'
#
loop_
_entity.id
_entity.type
_entity.pdbx_description
1 polymer ?
#
loop_
_entity_poly.entity_id
_entity_poly.type
_entity_poly.pdbx_seq_one_letter_code
_entity_poly.pdbx_strand_id
1 'polypeptide(L)'
;MKVCIEAVDEETMVCAGSGGGIRGSGSGGGGGGDGCWDSSNGPNGSDHESMDVYYQNTIKAYPNDALLLANYAKFLKEVRGDVVKAEEFCERAILANGSDDGNVLSMYGNLIWNNHKDSNRAQTCFDQAIQSSPDDCYVLASYAHFLWDAGEEDDEQETKQNELQFDSSQTCKQPQHNLPQGLPPLAASS
;
A
#
# COMPACT_ATOMS: atom_id res chain seq x y z
N MET A 1 -34.50 23.97 3.30
CA MET A 1 -35.04 24.04 1.92
C MET A 1 -35.01 22.63 1.37
N LYS A 2 -36.17 22.11 0.95
CA LYS A 2 -36.32 20.79 0.32
C LYS A 2 -35.62 20.82 -1.03
N VAL A 3 -34.76 19.85 -1.31
CA VAL A 3 -34.28 19.58 -2.67
C VAL A 3 -35.00 18.33 -3.15
N CYS A 4 -35.78 18.50 -4.21
CA CYS A 4 -36.56 17.47 -4.86
C CYS A 4 -35.64 16.59 -5.70
N ILE A 5 -35.75 15.27 -5.53
CA ILE A 5 -35.20 14.27 -6.45
C ILE A 5 -36.27 14.06 -7.52
N GLU A 6 -36.01 14.49 -8.75
CA GLU A 6 -36.82 14.09 -9.89
C GLU A 6 -36.23 12.80 -10.49
N ALA A 7 -37.08 11.78 -10.53
CA ALA A 7 -36.85 10.50 -11.19
C ALA A 7 -36.97 10.68 -12.71
N VAL A 8 -36.10 10.01 -13.48
CA VAL A 8 -36.29 9.81 -14.92
C VAL A 8 -35.93 8.37 -15.29
N ASP A 9 -37.01 7.61 -15.45
CA ASP A 9 -37.35 6.51 -16.36
C ASP A 9 -36.33 5.45 -16.81
N GLU A 10 -36.70 4.24 -16.42
CA GLU A 10 -36.24 2.91 -16.85
C GLU A 10 -36.81 2.60 -18.24
N GLU A 11 -35.97 2.42 -19.26
CA GLU A 11 -36.40 1.86 -20.55
C GLU A 11 -35.76 0.48 -20.77
N THR A 12 -36.54 -0.53 -20.45
CA THR A 12 -36.29 -1.95 -20.68
C THR A 12 -36.30 -2.28 -22.17
N MET A 13 -35.18 -2.74 -22.72
CA MET A 13 -35.13 -3.29 -24.08
C MET A 13 -35.39 -4.80 -24.05
N VAL A 14 -36.59 -5.17 -24.49
CA VAL A 14 -37.04 -6.54 -24.78
C VAL A 14 -36.57 -6.96 -26.17
N CYS A 15 -35.78 -8.05 -26.25
CA CYS A 15 -35.53 -8.76 -27.51
C CYS A 15 -36.23 -10.12 -27.47
N ALA A 16 -37.28 -10.25 -28.28
CA ALA A 16 -37.99 -11.49 -28.57
C ALA A 16 -37.50 -12.13 -29.88
N GLY A 17 -37.53 -13.45 -29.92
CA GLY A 17 -37.35 -14.29 -31.12
C GLY A 17 -36.21 -15.30 -30.93
N SER A 18 -36.27 -16.57 -31.31
CA SER A 18 -37.29 -17.38 -31.97
C SER A 18 -36.96 -18.86 -31.68
N GLY A 19 -37.97 -19.72 -31.79
CA GLY A 19 -37.92 -21.12 -31.38
C GLY A 19 -36.96 -22.04 -32.15
N GLY A 20 -36.82 -23.26 -31.61
CA GLY A 20 -36.15 -24.38 -32.27
C GLY A 20 -35.90 -25.53 -31.30
N GLY A 21 -36.92 -26.36 -31.05
CA GLY A 21 -36.74 -27.59 -30.26
C GLY A 21 -36.19 -28.73 -31.10
N ILE A 22 -35.16 -29.44 -30.63
CA ILE A 22 -34.84 -30.81 -31.06
C ILE A 22 -34.30 -31.63 -29.88
N ARG A 23 -35.16 -32.52 -29.41
CA ARG A 23 -34.93 -33.83 -28.74
C ARG A 23 -33.62 -34.54 -29.16
N GLY A 24 -32.88 -35.06 -28.18
CA GLY A 24 -31.81 -36.02 -28.40
C GLY A 24 -31.11 -36.47 -27.11
N SER A 25 -31.57 -37.56 -26.52
CA SER A 25 -30.82 -38.33 -25.51
C SER A 25 -29.67 -39.08 -26.19
N GLY A 26 -28.46 -39.02 -25.63
CA GLY A 26 -27.33 -39.81 -26.09
C GLY A 26 -26.22 -39.84 -25.04
N SER A 27 -26.04 -41.01 -24.42
CA SER A 27 -24.90 -41.37 -23.57
C SER A 27 -23.70 -41.83 -24.41
N GLY A 28 -22.49 -41.70 -23.85
CA GLY A 28 -21.23 -42.20 -24.42
C GLY A 28 -20.39 -41.04 -24.97
N GLY A 29 -19.08 -40.97 -24.81
CA GLY A 29 -18.04 -41.86 -24.30
C GLY A 29 -16.73 -41.08 -24.40
N GLY A 30 -15.70 -41.53 -23.68
CA GLY A 30 -14.44 -40.81 -23.56
C GLY A 30 -13.71 -40.54 -24.88
N GLY A 31 -12.81 -39.56 -24.83
CA GLY A 31 -11.84 -39.26 -25.88
C GLY A 31 -10.96 -38.11 -25.43
N GLY A 32 -9.71 -38.42 -25.11
CA GLY A 32 -8.68 -37.42 -24.86
C GLY A 32 -8.62 -36.46 -26.03
N GLY A 33 -8.73 -35.17 -25.70
CA GLY A 33 -8.45 -34.07 -26.60
C GLY A 33 -7.24 -33.35 -26.04
N ASP A 34 -6.07 -33.75 -26.53
CA ASP A 34 -4.85 -32.98 -26.66
C ASP A 34 -5.16 -31.68 -27.41
N GLY A 35 -5.88 -30.80 -26.72
CA GLY A 35 -6.10 -29.42 -27.11
C GLY A 35 -4.80 -28.69 -26.88
N CYS A 36 -4.06 -28.49 -27.96
CA CYS A 36 -2.98 -27.54 -28.07
C CYS A 36 -3.50 -26.16 -27.63
N TRP A 37 -3.36 -25.85 -26.34
CA TRP A 37 -3.18 -24.50 -25.85
C TRP A 37 -2.01 -23.85 -26.60
N ASP A 38 -2.33 -23.25 -27.73
CA ASP A 38 -1.42 -22.37 -28.46
C ASP A 38 -1.14 -21.15 -27.58
N SER A 39 -0.04 -21.20 -26.84
CA SER A 39 0.47 -20.12 -25.99
C SER A 39 1.03 -18.93 -26.79
N SER A 40 0.58 -18.71 -28.03
CA SER A 40 1.00 -17.56 -28.85
C SER A 40 0.27 -16.25 -28.50
N ASN A 41 -0.17 -16.10 -27.25
CA ASN A 41 -0.56 -14.80 -26.70
C ASN A 41 -0.13 -14.71 -25.24
N GLY A 42 1.19 -14.60 -25.03
CA GLY A 42 1.72 -14.07 -23.76
C GLY A 42 1.18 -12.65 -23.54
N PRO A 43 0.93 -12.22 -22.29
CA PRO A 43 0.23 -10.97 -22.01
C PRO A 43 1.04 -9.82 -22.59
N ASN A 44 0.41 -9.21 -23.58
CA ASN A 44 0.98 -8.32 -24.56
C ASN A 44 1.07 -6.94 -23.92
N GLY A 45 2.25 -6.29 -23.94
CA GLY A 45 2.42 -4.93 -23.41
C GLY A 45 1.48 -3.89 -24.04
N SER A 46 0.82 -4.24 -25.15
CA SER A 46 -0.22 -3.47 -25.84
C SER A 46 -1.51 -3.28 -25.03
N ASP A 47 -1.89 -4.26 -24.21
CA ASP A 47 -3.21 -4.23 -23.55
C ASP A 47 -3.20 -3.25 -22.37
N HIS A 48 -2.07 -3.13 -21.68
CA HIS A 48 -1.87 -2.17 -20.59
C HIS A 48 -1.84 -0.73 -21.12
N GLU A 49 -1.30 -0.51 -22.33
CA GLU A 49 -1.30 0.80 -22.99
C GLU A 49 -2.70 1.22 -23.43
N SER A 50 -3.47 0.29 -24.00
CA SER A 50 -4.88 0.52 -24.31
C SER A 50 -5.69 0.87 -23.05
N MET A 51 -5.45 0.17 -21.94
CA MET A 51 -6.15 0.39 -20.68
C MET A 51 -5.80 1.73 -20.02
N ASP A 52 -4.53 2.15 -20.06
CA ASP A 52 -4.10 3.45 -19.54
C ASP A 52 -4.79 4.61 -20.27
N VAL A 53 -4.84 4.55 -21.61
CA VAL A 53 -5.55 5.54 -22.43
C VAL A 53 -7.05 5.55 -22.12
N TYR A 54 -7.66 4.39 -21.91
CA TYR A 54 -9.06 4.28 -21.50
C TYR A 54 -9.33 5.00 -20.17
N TYR A 55 -8.55 4.69 -19.12
CA TYR A 55 -8.71 5.36 -17.82
C TYR A 55 -8.52 6.86 -17.93
N GLN A 56 -7.49 7.33 -18.63
CA GLN A 56 -7.24 8.76 -18.80
C GLN A 56 -8.38 9.48 -19.52
N ASN A 57 -8.99 8.86 -20.55
CA ASN A 57 -10.13 9.44 -21.25
C ASN A 57 -11.39 9.47 -20.38
N THR A 58 -11.64 8.40 -19.62
CA THR A 58 -12.80 8.33 -18.71
C THR A 58 -12.65 9.34 -17.57
N ILE A 59 -11.44 9.53 -17.02
CA ILE A 59 -11.17 10.53 -15.97
C ILE A 59 -11.37 11.96 -16.49
N LYS A 60 -11.09 12.23 -17.78
CA LYS A 60 -11.39 13.54 -18.39
C LYS A 60 -12.90 13.79 -18.47
N ALA A 61 -13.70 12.76 -18.70
CA ALA A 61 -15.16 12.87 -18.73
C ALA A 61 -15.76 12.98 -17.33
N TYR A 62 -15.21 12.23 -16.36
CA TYR A 62 -15.70 12.12 -14.98
C TYR A 62 -14.55 12.37 -13.98
N PRO A 63 -14.10 13.62 -13.80
CA PRO A 63 -12.88 13.93 -13.05
C PRO A 63 -12.98 13.73 -11.53
N ASN A 64 -14.20 13.63 -11.00
CA ASN A 64 -14.50 13.51 -9.57
C ASN A 64 -15.20 12.19 -9.22
N ASP A 65 -15.14 11.19 -10.10
CA ASP A 65 -15.63 9.86 -9.77
C ASP A 65 -14.58 9.13 -8.93
N ALA A 66 -14.83 9.00 -7.64
CA ALA A 66 -13.89 8.42 -6.70
C ALA A 66 -13.57 6.95 -7.00
N LEU A 67 -14.57 6.16 -7.44
CA LEU A 67 -14.37 4.76 -7.78
C LEU A 67 -13.46 4.62 -9.00
N LEU A 68 -13.67 5.48 -10.00
CA LEU A 68 -12.80 5.53 -11.17
C LEU A 68 -11.36 5.90 -10.82
N LEU A 69 -11.17 6.93 -9.98
CA LEU A 69 -9.86 7.39 -9.54
C LEU A 69 -9.14 6.29 -8.73
N ALA A 70 -9.84 5.63 -7.82
CA ALA A 70 -9.31 4.51 -7.03
C ALA A 70 -8.91 3.31 -7.90
N ASN A 71 -9.76 2.92 -8.85
CA ASN A 71 -9.46 1.82 -9.77
C ASN A 71 -8.24 2.12 -10.64
N TYR A 72 -8.11 3.35 -11.11
CA TYR A 72 -6.94 3.75 -11.88
C TYR A 72 -5.67 3.78 -11.02
N ALA A 73 -5.74 4.27 -9.77
CA ALA A 73 -4.62 4.21 -8.84
C ALA A 73 -4.16 2.76 -8.59
N LYS A 74 -5.10 1.83 -8.41
CA LYS A 74 -4.81 0.40 -8.28
C LYS A 74 -4.12 -0.17 -9.53
N PHE A 75 -4.64 0.15 -10.71
CA PHE A 75 -4.01 -0.23 -11.99
C PHE A 75 -2.58 0.31 -12.12
N LEU A 76 -2.36 1.58 -11.74
CA LEU A 76 -1.03 2.19 -11.76
C LEU A 76 -0.06 1.47 -10.83
N LYS A 77 -0.49 1.13 -9.60
CA LYS A 77 0.32 0.39 -8.63
C LYS A 77 0.62 -1.04 -9.07
N GLU A 78 -0.39 -1.82 -9.47
CA GLU A 78 -0.26 -3.26 -9.69
C GLU A 78 0.22 -3.62 -11.09
N VAL A 79 -0.17 -2.86 -12.10
CA VAL A 79 0.09 -3.18 -13.51
C VAL A 79 1.23 -2.35 -14.07
N ARG A 80 1.28 -1.05 -13.75
CA ARG A 80 2.33 -0.14 -14.26
C ARG A 80 3.53 -0.02 -13.33
N GLY A 81 3.35 -0.29 -12.03
CA GLY A 81 4.36 -0.03 -11.00
C GLY A 81 4.61 1.47 -10.75
N ASP A 82 3.74 2.35 -11.23
CA ASP A 82 3.86 3.81 -11.04
C ASP A 82 3.22 4.21 -9.72
N VAL A 83 3.98 4.02 -8.64
CA VAL A 83 3.54 4.26 -7.27
C VAL A 83 3.33 5.75 -6.96
N VAL A 84 4.05 6.64 -7.63
CA VAL A 84 3.92 8.10 -7.43
C VAL A 84 2.61 8.58 -8.02
N LYS A 85 2.32 8.19 -9.26
CA LYS A 85 1.05 8.53 -9.90
C LYS A 85 -0.13 7.85 -9.19
N ALA A 86 0.05 6.61 -8.72
CA ALA A 86 -0.97 5.93 -7.92
C ALA A 86 -1.32 6.72 -6.64
N GLU A 87 -0.33 7.29 -5.95
CA GLU A 87 -0.53 8.13 -4.77
C GLU A 87 -1.40 9.35 -5.09
N GLU A 88 -1.06 10.09 -6.16
CA GLU A 88 -1.84 11.27 -6.60
C GLU A 88 -3.31 10.92 -6.88
N PHE A 89 -3.58 9.78 -7.52
CA PHE A 89 -4.94 9.37 -7.83
C PHE A 89 -5.70 8.86 -6.60
N CYS A 90 -5.01 8.27 -5.61
CA CYS A 90 -5.60 7.93 -4.31
C CYS A 90 -6.04 9.19 -3.56
N GLU A 91 -5.18 10.21 -3.48
CA GLU A 91 -5.51 11.48 -2.81
C GLU A 91 -6.74 12.12 -3.43
N ARG A 92 -6.80 12.16 -4.77
CA ARG A 92 -7.97 12.66 -5.49
C ARG A 92 -9.23 11.85 -5.21
N ALA A 93 -9.13 10.52 -5.12
CA ALA A 93 -10.27 9.67 -4.80
C ALA A 93 -10.82 9.95 -3.39
N ILE A 94 -9.93 10.10 -2.40
CA ILE A 94 -10.28 10.44 -1.00
C ILE A 94 -10.98 11.80 -0.94
N LEU A 95 -10.49 12.79 -1.69
CA LEU A 95 -11.12 14.13 -1.76
C LEU A 95 -12.50 14.11 -2.44
N ALA A 96 -12.75 13.16 -3.35
CA ALA A 96 -13.97 13.11 -4.14
C ALA A 96 -15.16 12.44 -3.42
N ASN A 97 -14.92 11.36 -2.65
CA ASN A 97 -16.00 10.65 -1.93
C ASN A 97 -16.13 11.05 -0.46
N GLY A 98 -15.20 11.86 0.05
CA GLY A 98 -14.93 11.85 1.49
C GLY A 98 -14.25 10.54 1.88
N SER A 99 -13.58 10.56 3.03
CA SER A 99 -12.70 9.50 3.53
C SER A 99 -13.40 8.17 3.89
N ASP A 100 -14.49 7.80 3.22
CA ASP A 100 -15.42 6.74 3.66
C ASP A 100 -15.09 5.36 3.04
N ASP A 101 -14.15 5.28 2.10
CA ASP A 101 -13.73 4.02 1.49
C ASP A 101 -12.44 3.48 2.16
N GLY A 102 -12.61 2.46 3.01
CA GLY A 102 -11.50 1.82 3.71
C GLY A 102 -10.47 1.17 2.78
N ASN A 103 -10.87 0.68 1.61
CA ASN A 103 -9.94 0.08 0.65
C ASN A 103 -9.03 1.14 0.02
N VAL A 104 -9.58 2.30 -0.32
CA VAL A 104 -8.78 3.42 -0.86
C VAL A 104 -7.82 3.96 0.21
N LEU A 105 -8.29 4.13 1.44
CA LEU A 105 -7.47 4.61 2.56
C LEU A 105 -6.32 3.65 2.89
N SER A 106 -6.58 2.34 2.94
CA SER A 106 -5.54 1.33 3.20
C SER A 106 -4.54 1.23 2.04
N MET A 107 -4.98 1.41 0.79
CA MET A 107 -4.09 1.49 -0.36
C MET A 107 -3.21 2.75 -0.30
N TYR A 108 -3.79 3.89 0.05
CA TYR A 108 -3.05 5.15 0.23
C TYR A 108 -2.03 5.06 1.37
N GLY A 109 -2.40 4.48 2.51
CA GLY A 109 -1.48 4.22 3.62
C GLY A 109 -0.28 3.36 3.21
N ASN A 110 -0.51 2.30 2.43
CA ASN A 110 0.56 1.49 1.85
C ASN A 110 1.48 2.28 0.91
N LEU A 111 0.90 3.14 0.06
CA LEU A 111 1.68 3.97 -0.87
C LEU A 111 2.54 4.98 -0.10
N ILE A 112 2.02 5.61 0.94
CA ILE A 112 2.79 6.52 1.80
C ILE A 112 3.96 5.79 2.46
N TRP A 113 3.69 4.61 3.03
CA TRP A 113 4.72 3.80 3.68
C TRP A 113 5.83 3.41 2.70
N ASN A 114 5.46 2.93 1.51
CA ASN A 114 6.42 2.48 0.51
C ASN A 114 7.23 3.62 -0.11
N ASN A 115 6.59 4.77 -0.37
CA ASN A 115 7.23 5.90 -1.06
C ASN A 115 8.06 6.77 -0.12
N HIS A 116 7.54 7.05 1.09
CA HIS A 116 8.08 8.06 1.98
C HIS A 116 8.59 7.51 3.31
N LYS A 117 8.26 6.26 3.65
CA LYS A 117 8.57 5.67 4.97
C LYS A 117 8.06 6.52 6.14
N ASP A 118 6.94 7.21 5.94
CA ASP A 118 6.29 8.02 6.96
C ASP A 118 5.27 7.19 7.74
N SER A 119 5.72 6.59 8.84
CA SER A 119 4.88 5.74 9.70
C SER A 119 3.69 6.49 10.28
N ASN A 120 3.83 7.77 10.63
CA ASN A 120 2.76 8.53 11.28
C ASN A 120 1.61 8.83 10.31
N ARG A 121 1.95 9.26 9.08
CA ARG A 121 0.96 9.46 8.02
C ARG A 121 0.30 8.15 7.62
N ALA A 122 1.09 7.09 7.40
CA ALA A 122 0.57 5.78 7.04
C ALA A 122 -0.39 5.23 8.12
N GLN A 123 -0.02 5.31 9.40
CA GLN A 123 -0.86 4.89 10.52
C GLN A 123 -2.19 5.65 10.55
N THR A 124 -2.16 6.98 10.37
CA THR A 124 -3.39 7.79 10.32
C THR A 124 -4.34 7.31 9.22
N CYS A 125 -3.81 6.98 8.05
CA CYS A 125 -4.61 6.45 6.94
C CYS A 125 -5.22 5.08 7.28
N PHE A 126 -4.47 4.18 7.91
CA PHE A 126 -4.99 2.87 8.32
C PHE A 126 -6.02 2.97 9.44
N ASP A 127 -5.84 3.87 10.40
CA ASP A 127 -6.80 4.10 11.48
C ASP A 127 -8.15 4.58 10.90
N GLN A 128 -8.10 5.48 9.91
CA GLN A 128 -9.30 5.91 9.16
C GLN A 128 -9.90 4.76 8.35
N ALA A 129 -9.07 3.90 7.75
CA ALA A 129 -9.53 2.76 6.96
C ALA A 129 -10.31 1.76 7.83
N ILE A 130 -9.81 1.47 9.04
CA ILE A 130 -10.46 0.57 10.00
C ILE A 130 -11.76 1.19 10.54
N GLN A 131 -11.79 2.52 10.76
CA GLN A 131 -13.03 3.20 11.16
C GLN A 131 -14.09 3.10 10.07
N SER A 132 -13.69 3.16 8.80
CA SER A 132 -14.60 3.10 7.65
C SER A 132 -15.05 1.67 7.34
N SER A 133 -14.17 0.69 7.50
CA SER A 133 -14.42 -0.71 7.12
C SER A 133 -13.73 -1.68 8.09
N PRO A 134 -14.25 -1.82 9.33
CA PRO A 134 -13.61 -2.61 10.38
C PRO A 134 -13.61 -4.13 10.10
N ASP A 135 -14.56 -4.60 9.29
CA ASP A 135 -14.72 -6.02 8.95
C ASP A 135 -14.09 -6.40 7.61
N ASP A 136 -13.45 -5.45 6.90
CA ASP A 136 -12.80 -5.72 5.62
C ASP A 136 -11.44 -6.39 5.85
N CYS A 137 -11.33 -7.64 5.39
CA CYS A 137 -10.13 -8.44 5.58
C CYS A 137 -8.92 -7.89 4.81
N TYR A 138 -9.11 -7.19 3.69
CA TYR A 138 -8.03 -6.57 2.93
C TYR A 138 -7.46 -5.35 3.67
N VAL A 139 -8.33 -4.55 4.28
CA VAL A 139 -7.95 -3.41 5.12
C VAL A 139 -7.14 -3.89 6.32
N LEU A 140 -7.66 -4.88 7.05
CA LEU A 140 -6.99 -5.45 8.23
C LEU A 140 -5.65 -6.11 7.86
N ALA A 141 -5.60 -6.86 6.76
CA ALA A 141 -4.36 -7.50 6.31
C ALA A 141 -3.30 -6.45 5.91
N SER A 142 -3.72 -5.39 5.22
CA SER A 142 -2.84 -4.28 4.83
C SER A 142 -2.27 -3.55 6.05
N TYR A 143 -3.10 -3.32 7.07
CA TYR A 143 -2.63 -2.70 8.30
C TYR A 143 -1.68 -3.60 9.09
N ALA A 144 -1.98 -4.89 9.21
CA ALA A 144 -1.10 -5.85 9.86
C ALA A 144 0.27 -5.94 9.17
N HIS A 145 0.30 -5.90 7.83
CA HIS A 145 1.54 -5.85 7.05
C HIS A 145 2.34 -4.58 7.37
N PHE A 146 1.69 -3.42 7.40
CA PHE A 146 2.35 -2.17 7.79
C PHE A 146 2.95 -2.23 9.20
N LEU A 147 2.20 -2.74 10.19
CA LEU A 147 2.68 -2.84 11.58
C LEU A 147 3.88 -3.78 11.71
N TRP A 148 3.90 -4.89 10.94
CA TRP A 148 5.05 -5.78 10.90
C TRP A 148 6.28 -5.05 10.38
N ASP A 149 6.15 -4.39 9.22
CA ASP A 149 7.29 -3.74 8.57
C ASP A 149 7.81 -2.53 9.36
N ALA A 150 6.91 -1.75 9.97
CA ALA A 150 7.27 -0.54 10.71
C ALA A 150 7.90 -0.86 12.07
N GLY A 151 7.48 -1.95 12.74
CA GLY A 151 8.04 -2.35 14.03
C GLY A 151 9.52 -2.71 13.98
N GLU A 152 9.98 -3.30 12.87
CA GLU A 152 11.39 -3.64 12.66
C GLU A 152 12.27 -2.37 12.53
N GLU A 153 11.73 -1.23 12.08
CA GLU A 153 12.49 0.02 11.92
C GLU A 153 12.71 0.77 13.26
N ASP A 154 11.85 0.57 14.26
CA ASP A 154 12.00 1.15 15.61
C ASP A 154 13.03 0.37 16.44
N ASP A 155 13.08 -0.95 16.30
CA ASP A 155 14.06 -1.82 16.99
C ASP A 155 15.52 -1.57 16.51
N GLU A 156 15.71 -1.18 15.25
CA GLU A 156 17.02 -0.80 14.69
C GLU A 156 17.53 0.56 15.20
N GLN A 157 16.64 1.45 15.63
CA GLN A 157 17.00 2.77 16.16
C GLN A 157 17.40 2.69 17.63
N GLU A 158 16.73 1.85 18.43
CA GLU A 158 17.12 1.61 19.83
C GLU A 158 18.46 0.89 19.94
N THR A 159 18.77 -0.04 19.05
CA THR A 159 20.06 -0.76 19.03
C THR A 159 21.23 0.16 18.69
N LYS A 160 21.10 1.06 17.70
CA LYS A 160 22.15 2.05 17.36
C LYS A 160 22.41 3.07 18.48
N GLN A 161 21.37 3.48 19.22
CA GLN A 161 21.54 4.37 20.38
C GLN A 161 22.26 3.67 21.54
N ASN A 162 21.97 2.40 21.79
CA ASN A 162 22.64 1.60 22.82
C ASN A 162 24.11 1.30 22.48
N GLU A 163 24.47 1.09 21.21
CA GLU A 163 25.87 0.91 20.80
C GLU A 163 26.71 2.20 20.94
N LEU A 164 26.13 3.37 20.63
CA LEU A 164 26.79 4.66 20.83
C LEU A 164 27.00 5.02 22.32
N GLN A 165 26.16 4.49 23.21
CA GLN A 165 26.30 4.68 24.66
C GLN A 165 27.32 3.71 25.30
N PHE A 166 27.55 2.55 24.68
CA PHE A 166 28.53 1.57 25.15
C PHE A 166 29.98 1.98 24.81
N ASP A 167 30.23 2.61 23.67
CA ASP A 167 31.58 3.07 23.29
C ASP A 167 32.02 4.31 24.10
N SER A 168 31.09 5.23 24.40
CA SER A 168 31.41 6.46 25.15
C SER A 168 31.69 6.22 26.65
N SER A 169 31.45 5.01 27.17
CA SER A 169 31.70 4.62 28.57
C SER A 169 32.98 3.78 28.77
N GLN A 170 33.68 3.40 27.70
CA GLN A 170 35.02 2.76 27.77
C GLN A 170 36.19 3.72 27.52
N THR A 171 36.19 4.90 28.16
CA THR A 171 37.45 5.56 28.49
C THR A 171 37.83 5.20 29.93
N CYS A 172 38.59 4.12 30.04
CA CYS A 172 39.17 3.63 31.30
C CYS A 172 39.86 4.78 32.05
N LYS A 173 39.30 5.15 33.21
CA LYS A 173 39.98 6.01 34.19
C LYS A 173 41.26 5.30 34.63
N GLN A 174 42.42 5.86 34.28
CA GLN A 174 43.70 5.41 34.84
C GLN A 174 43.70 5.57 36.37
N PRO A 175 44.16 4.58 37.16
CA PRO A 175 44.40 4.79 38.58
C PRO A 175 45.60 5.72 38.74
N GLN A 176 45.38 6.88 39.36
CA GLN A 176 46.45 7.81 39.74
C GLN A 176 47.33 7.15 40.82
N HIS A 177 48.51 6.66 40.42
CA HIS A 177 49.55 6.26 41.37
C HIS A 177 50.19 7.54 41.94
N ASN A 178 49.78 7.91 43.16
CA ASN A 178 50.45 8.96 43.93
C ASN A 178 51.88 8.50 44.28
N LEU A 179 52.89 9.09 43.64
CA LEU A 179 54.27 9.09 44.14
C LEU A 179 54.37 10.08 45.31
N PRO A 180 54.86 9.70 46.50
CA PRO A 180 55.18 10.67 47.53
C PRO A 180 56.42 11.48 47.11
N GLN A 181 56.21 12.79 46.92
CA GLN A 181 57.28 13.76 46.69
C GLN A 181 57.95 14.16 48.01
N GLY A 182 59.28 14.28 47.98
CA GLY A 182 60.04 15.20 48.84
C GLY A 182 60.77 14.58 50.03
N LEU A 183 62.01 14.12 49.80
CA LEU A 183 63.02 14.03 50.86
C LEU A 183 63.45 15.45 51.28
N PRO A 184 63.53 15.79 52.58
CA PRO A 184 64.09 17.06 53.02
C PRO A 184 65.62 17.07 52.93
N PRO A 185 66.25 18.23 52.67
CA PRO A 185 67.71 18.34 52.67
C PRO A 185 68.25 18.27 54.09
N LEU A 186 69.18 17.35 54.34
CA LEU A 186 69.96 17.28 55.57
C LEU A 186 70.89 18.50 55.65
N ALA A 187 70.66 19.32 56.67
CA ALA A 187 71.55 20.41 57.06
C ALA A 187 72.90 19.85 57.56
N ALA A 188 73.97 20.56 57.22
CA ALA A 188 75.35 20.31 57.63
C ALA A 188 75.61 20.67 59.11
N SER A 189 76.58 20.01 59.76
CA SER A 189 77.59 20.65 60.62
C SER A 189 78.58 19.63 61.19
N SER A 190 79.88 19.97 61.05
CA SER A 190 81.05 19.69 61.93
C SER A 190 81.52 18.26 62.17
#